data_AF-A0A059WV13-F1
#
_entry.id   AF-A0A059WV13-F1
#
_cell.length_a   1.000
_cell.length_b   1.000
_cell.length_c   1.000
_cell.angle_alpha   90.00
_cell.angle_beta   90.00
_cell.angle_gamma   90.00
#
_symmetry.space_group_name_H-M   'P 1'
#
loop_
_entity.id
_entity.type
_entity.pdbx_description
1 polymer ?
#
loop_
_entity_poly.entity_id
_entity_poly.type
_entity_poly.pdbx_seq_one_letter_code
_entity_poly.pdbx_strand_id
1 'polypeptide(L)'
;AYGSCMYRSAKSGKFYYFGASKLGIVEQYELVEDGQGRVDAKQVRRLQVGKQLEGCVADDELGYLYVGEEEAGIWKYQAEPDAAAERTQVDRAGAGGHLVADVEGLTIAYEKDGKGYLIASSQGNNRYVVYRREGANEYVLTFRTVAGNGIDAVTETDGIHVTTANLGPAFPKGVFI
;
A
#
# COMPACT_ATOMS: atom_id res chain seq x y z
N ALA A 1 7.57 -0.55 15.04
CA ALA A 1 6.77 -0.37 13.81
C ALA A 1 5.37 0.10 14.18
N TYR A 2 4.67 0.75 13.26
CA TYR A 2 3.30 1.21 13.34
C TYR A 2 2.53 0.59 12.17
N GLY A 3 2.65 1.14 10.96
CA GLY A 3 2.20 0.49 9.73
C GLY A 3 3.05 -0.70 9.29
N SER A 4 2.49 -1.61 8.49
CA SER A 4 3.24 -2.74 7.94
C SER A 4 2.65 -3.33 6.66
N CYS A 5 3.53 -3.94 5.86
CA CYS A 5 3.17 -4.67 4.65
C CYS A 5 4.21 -5.74 4.33
N MET A 6 3.82 -6.72 3.52
CA MET A 6 4.69 -7.79 3.05
C MET A 6 5.00 -7.64 1.56
N TYR A 7 6.11 -8.24 1.13
CA TYR A 7 6.53 -8.31 -0.26
C TYR A 7 7.11 -9.68 -0.56
N ARG A 8 6.74 -10.25 -1.70
CA ARG A 8 7.42 -11.39 -2.29
C ARG A 8 8.06 -10.96 -3.60
N SER A 9 9.38 -11.02 -3.65
CA SER A 9 10.12 -10.62 -4.85
C SER A 9 9.85 -11.57 -6.01
N ALA A 10 9.28 -11.08 -7.11
CA ALA A 10 9.21 -11.84 -8.37
C ALA A 10 10.61 -12.14 -8.96
N LYS A 11 11.64 -11.37 -8.58
CA LYS A 11 13.02 -11.58 -9.08
C LYS A 11 13.73 -12.73 -8.37
N SER A 12 13.59 -12.80 -7.04
CA SER A 12 14.36 -13.74 -6.21
C SER A 12 13.52 -14.83 -5.54
N GLY A 13 12.20 -14.66 -5.49
CA GLY A 13 11.28 -15.52 -4.75
C GLY A 13 11.31 -15.32 -3.23
N LYS A 14 12.18 -14.43 -2.72
CA LYS A 14 12.33 -14.14 -1.29
C LYS A 14 11.16 -13.33 -0.73
N PHE A 15 10.92 -13.50 0.57
CA PHE A 15 9.88 -12.79 1.31
C PHE A 15 10.50 -11.68 2.16
N TYR A 16 9.79 -10.56 2.23
CA TYR A 16 10.19 -9.39 2.99
C TYR A 16 9.02 -8.86 3.80
N TYR A 17 9.35 -8.29 4.95
CA TYR A 17 8.46 -7.50 5.78
C TYR A 17 8.94 -6.05 5.79
N PHE A 18 8.02 -5.11 5.64
CA PHE A 18 8.26 -3.69 5.85
C PHE A 18 7.55 -3.23 7.11
N GLY A 19 8.29 -2.62 8.03
CA GLY A 19 7.75 -1.93 9.20
C GLY A 19 7.89 -0.42 9.03
N ALA A 20 6.77 0.28 8.89
CA ALA A 20 6.70 1.73 8.89
C ALA A 20 6.64 2.27 10.33
N SER A 21 6.92 3.55 10.55
CA SER A 21 6.93 4.13 11.90
C SER A 21 6.47 5.57 11.92
N LYS A 22 6.03 6.02 13.10
CA LYS A 22 5.66 7.42 13.34
C LYS A 22 6.81 8.41 13.22
N LEU A 23 8.05 7.92 13.13
CA LEU A 23 9.27 8.71 12.97
C LEU A 23 9.72 8.83 11.51
N GLY A 24 8.92 8.36 10.55
CA GLY A 24 9.27 8.48 9.13
C GLY A 24 10.29 7.49 8.63
N ILE A 25 10.44 6.38 9.33
CA ILE A 25 11.37 5.32 8.97
C ILE A 25 10.58 4.10 8.52
N VAL A 26 11.00 3.52 7.39
CA VAL A 26 10.62 2.16 6.97
C VAL A 26 11.84 1.25 7.12
N GLU A 27 11.66 0.14 7.84
CA GLU A 27 12.66 -0.92 7.96
C GLU A 27 12.20 -2.14 7.16
N GLN A 28 13.09 -2.66 6.32
CA GLN A 28 12.85 -3.86 5.53
C GLN A 28 13.62 -5.02 6.12
N TYR A 29 12.93 -6.14 6.30
CA TYR A 29 13.48 -7.38 6.80
C TYR A 29 13.30 -8.49 5.77
N GLU A 30 14.35 -9.24 5.47
CA GLU A 30 14.23 -10.52 4.76
C GLU A 30 13.73 -11.57 5.76
N LEU A 31 12.66 -12.28 5.38
CA LEU A 31 12.10 -13.36 6.17
C LEU A 31 12.74 -14.67 5.72
N VAL A 32 13.36 -15.39 6.65
CA VAL A 32 14.11 -16.62 6.40
C VAL A 32 13.65 -17.72 7.34
N GLU A 33 13.78 -18.98 6.92
CA GLU A 33 13.57 -20.13 7.81
C GLU A 33 14.81 -20.33 8.70
N ASP A 34 14.61 -20.61 9.99
CA ASP A 34 15.69 -20.64 11.00
C ASP A 34 16.34 -22.04 11.19
N GLY A 35 16.04 -23.00 10.31
CA GLY A 35 16.44 -24.40 10.42
C GLY A 35 15.64 -25.21 11.44
N GLN A 36 14.69 -24.61 12.15
CA GLN A 36 13.86 -25.25 13.18
C GLN A 36 12.36 -25.15 12.88
N GLY A 37 12.00 -24.83 11.64
CA GLY A 37 10.62 -24.64 11.20
C GLY A 37 10.01 -23.33 11.68
N ARG A 38 10.80 -22.34 12.11
CA ARG A 38 10.32 -20.98 12.45
C ARG A 38 10.82 -19.96 11.43
N VAL A 39 10.19 -18.79 11.43
CA VAL A 39 10.61 -17.64 10.63
C VAL A 39 11.47 -16.73 11.48
N ASP A 40 12.66 -16.41 10.98
CA ASP A 40 13.53 -15.34 11.48
C ASP A 40 13.50 -14.14 10.51
N ALA A 41 13.88 -12.97 11.00
CA ALA A 41 13.82 -11.71 10.27
C ALA A 41 15.16 -10.98 10.33
N LYS A 42 15.83 -10.86 9.16
CA LYS A 42 17.10 -10.13 9.04
C LYS A 42 16.83 -8.75 8.45
N GLN A 43 17.18 -7.69 9.17
CA GLN A 43 17.10 -6.34 8.61
C GLN A 43 18.07 -6.21 7.41
N VAL A 44 17.54 -5.81 6.26
CA VAL A 44 18.30 -5.71 5.00
C VAL A 44 18.30 -4.30 4.41
N ARG A 45 17.35 -3.45 4.80
CA ARG A 45 17.28 -2.06 4.34
C ARG A 45 16.59 -1.17 5.38
N ARG A 46 16.93 0.12 5.35
CA ARG A 46 16.27 1.16 6.14
C ARG A 46 16.13 2.42 5.29
N LEU A 47 14.92 2.96 5.22
CA LEU A 47 14.58 4.15 4.44
C LEU A 47 14.12 5.26 5.37
N GLN A 48 14.68 6.46 5.20
CA GLN A 48 14.12 7.68 5.76
C GLN A 48 13.15 8.27 4.73
N VAL A 49 11.86 8.23 5.03
CA VAL A 49 10.80 8.69 4.14
C VAL A 49 10.44 10.15 4.49
N GLY A 50 10.09 10.43 5.74
CA GLY A 50 9.59 11.76 6.08
C GLY A 50 9.19 11.85 7.54
N LYS A 51 7.92 12.16 7.78
CA LYS A 51 7.27 12.14 9.10
C LYS A 51 6.40 10.90 9.28
N GLN A 52 5.28 10.99 10.02
CA GLN A 52 4.46 9.85 10.39
C GLN A 52 3.99 9.03 9.17
N LEU A 53 4.19 7.71 9.27
CA LEU A 53 3.87 6.73 8.23
C LEU A 53 3.00 5.62 8.82
N GLU A 54 1.97 5.23 8.10
CA GLU A 54 1.15 4.07 8.42
C GLU A 54 0.89 3.22 7.17
N GLY A 55 0.11 3.72 6.21
CA GLY A 55 -0.22 2.98 5.00
C GLY A 55 1.01 2.50 4.24
N CYS A 56 1.12 1.19 3.98
CA CYS A 56 2.07 0.69 2.99
C CYS A 56 1.55 -0.53 2.25
N VAL A 57 2.00 -0.70 1.01
CA VAL A 57 1.73 -1.87 0.18
C VAL A 57 2.88 -2.06 -0.80
N ALA A 58 3.26 -3.31 -1.04
CA ALA A 58 4.28 -3.66 -2.03
C ALA A 58 3.66 -4.42 -3.20
N ASP A 59 4.15 -4.14 -4.40
CA ASP A 59 3.77 -4.80 -5.62
C ASP A 59 4.69 -5.99 -5.89
N ASP A 60 4.21 -7.20 -5.63
CA ASP A 60 4.97 -8.44 -5.83
C ASP A 60 5.43 -8.67 -7.29
N GLU A 61 4.72 -8.16 -8.30
CA GLU A 61 5.07 -8.41 -9.71
C GLU A 61 5.94 -7.29 -10.30
N LEU A 62 5.62 -6.02 -10.00
CA LEU A 62 6.37 -4.87 -10.53
C LEU A 62 7.56 -4.47 -9.64
N GLY A 63 7.63 -4.97 -8.41
CA GLY A 63 8.72 -4.71 -7.48
C GLY A 63 8.74 -3.28 -6.94
N TYR A 64 7.56 -2.68 -6.72
CA TYR A 64 7.43 -1.34 -6.13
C TYR A 64 6.95 -1.41 -4.69
N LEU A 65 7.43 -0.49 -3.85
CA LEU A 65 6.91 -0.24 -2.51
C LEU A 65 6.22 1.12 -2.51
N TYR A 66 4.98 1.15 -2.02
CA TYR A 66 4.21 2.37 -1.80
C TYR A 66 4.08 2.64 -0.31
N VAL A 67 4.33 3.88 0.10
CA VAL A 67 4.29 4.31 1.50
C VAL A 67 3.49 5.60 1.60
N GLY A 68 2.45 5.61 2.42
CA GLY A 68 1.70 6.78 2.82
C GLY A 68 2.46 7.54 3.90
N GLU A 69 2.81 8.79 3.62
CA GLU A 69 3.20 9.77 4.63
C GLU A 69 1.97 10.64 4.88
N GLU A 70 1.37 10.52 6.06
CA GLU A 70 -0.02 10.93 6.35
C GLU A 70 -0.34 12.35 5.88
N GLU A 71 0.53 13.32 6.19
CA GLU A 71 0.34 14.73 5.84
C GLU A 71 0.92 15.13 4.46
N ALA A 72 1.68 14.25 3.80
CA ALA A 72 2.46 14.62 2.60
C ALA A 72 1.95 13.95 1.31
N GLY A 73 1.43 12.72 1.38
CA GLY A 73 0.99 11.97 0.20
C GLY A 73 1.54 10.55 0.13
N ILE A 74 1.65 10.04 -1.10
CA ILE A 74 2.10 8.67 -1.35
C ILE A 74 3.46 8.71 -2.06
N TRP A 75 4.42 7.98 -1.49
CA TRP A 75 5.74 7.79 -2.07
C TRP A 75 5.87 6.40 -2.70
N LYS A 76 6.52 6.35 -3.87
CA LYS A 76 6.86 5.12 -4.59
C LYS A 76 8.38 4.90 -4.56
N TYR A 77 8.77 3.71 -4.14
CA TYR A 77 10.15 3.21 -4.12
C TYR A 77 10.26 1.91 -4.92
N GLN A 78 11.47 1.51 -5.27
CA GLN A 78 11.77 0.12 -5.61
C GLN A 78 11.73 -0.74 -4.32
N ALA A 79 11.09 -1.91 -4.36
CA ALA A 79 10.89 -2.79 -3.20
C ALA A 79 12.09 -3.69 -2.88
N GLU A 80 12.98 -3.93 -3.84
CA GLU A 80 14.15 -4.79 -3.62
C GLU A 80 15.09 -4.22 -2.55
N PRO A 81 15.73 -5.07 -1.73
CA PRO A 81 16.53 -4.62 -0.59
C PRO A 81 17.84 -3.91 -0.99
N ASP A 82 18.36 -4.18 -2.19
CA ASP A 82 19.58 -3.58 -2.75
C ASP A 82 19.28 -2.33 -3.59
N ALA A 83 18.00 -1.98 -3.77
CA ALA A 83 17.63 -0.82 -4.54
C ALA A 83 18.01 0.48 -3.82
N ALA A 84 18.40 1.48 -4.61
CA ALA A 84 18.74 2.79 -4.09
C ALA A 84 17.51 3.52 -3.53
N ALA A 85 17.73 4.53 -2.69
CA ALA A 85 16.70 5.17 -1.86
C ALA A 85 15.91 6.26 -2.59
N GLU A 86 16.09 6.41 -3.90
CA GLU A 86 15.31 7.35 -4.71
C GLU A 86 13.83 6.97 -4.68
N ARG A 87 12.99 8.02 -4.74
CA ARG A 87 11.55 7.91 -4.69
C ARG A 87 10.89 8.83 -5.70
N THR A 88 9.64 8.53 -6.02
CA THR A 88 8.76 9.41 -6.78
C THR A 88 7.50 9.65 -5.98
N GLN A 89 6.98 10.88 -6.01
CA GLN A 89 5.68 11.18 -5.42
C GLN A 89 4.58 10.73 -6.39
N VAL A 90 3.70 9.83 -5.95
CA VAL A 90 2.53 9.39 -6.74
C VAL A 90 1.46 10.46 -6.71
N ASP A 91 1.13 10.95 -5.52
CA ASP A 91 0.21 12.05 -5.30
C ASP A 91 0.55 12.73 -3.96
N ARG A 92 0.03 13.93 -3.75
CA ARG A 92 0.24 14.73 -2.53
C ARG A 92 -1.06 14.91 -1.75
N ALA A 93 -0.94 15.04 -0.44
CA ALA A 93 -2.03 15.53 0.38
C ALA A 93 -2.16 17.06 0.25
N GLY A 94 -3.40 17.56 0.15
CA GLY A 94 -3.69 18.99 0.09
C GLY A 94 -3.62 19.59 -1.33
N ALA A 95 -3.22 20.86 -1.41
CA ALA A 95 -3.36 21.65 -2.63
C ALA A 95 -2.62 21.04 -3.84
N GLY A 96 -3.36 20.79 -4.92
CA GLY A 96 -2.81 20.25 -6.16
C GLY A 96 -2.60 18.73 -6.16
N GLY A 97 -3.11 18.01 -5.15
CA GLY A 97 -3.28 16.57 -5.16
C GLY A 97 -4.74 16.14 -4.95
N HIS A 98 -5.00 14.84 -4.97
CA HIS A 98 -6.35 14.28 -4.80
C HIS A 98 -6.62 13.77 -3.37
N LEU A 99 -5.60 13.79 -2.50
CA LEU A 99 -5.66 13.27 -1.13
C LEU A 99 -5.94 14.40 -0.14
N VAL A 100 -6.70 14.11 0.89
CA VAL A 100 -6.83 14.94 2.10
C VAL A 100 -6.28 14.12 3.26
N ALA A 101 -5.28 14.69 3.93
CA ALA A 101 -4.64 14.06 5.07
C ALA A 101 -5.68 13.66 6.13
N ASP A 102 -5.59 12.47 6.72
CA ASP A 102 -4.42 11.59 6.64
C ASP A 102 -4.47 10.57 5.48
N VAL A 103 -3.30 10.29 4.89
CA VAL A 103 -3.11 9.20 3.92
C VAL A 103 -2.89 7.90 4.68
N GLU A 104 -3.93 7.08 4.73
CA GLU A 104 -3.98 5.86 5.54
C GLU A 104 -3.73 4.61 4.68
N GLY A 105 -4.52 3.55 4.87
CA GLY A 105 -4.35 2.27 4.22
C GLY A 105 -4.15 2.37 2.71
N LEU A 106 -3.19 1.60 2.22
CA LEU A 106 -2.90 1.44 0.80
C LEU A 106 -3.13 -0.02 0.40
N THR A 107 -3.68 -0.24 -0.79
CA THR A 107 -3.84 -1.60 -1.32
C THR A 107 -3.72 -1.64 -2.85
N ILE A 108 -3.44 -2.81 -3.42
CA ILE A 108 -3.28 -3.00 -4.86
C ILE A 108 -4.31 -4.02 -5.35
N ALA A 109 -5.16 -3.58 -6.29
CA ALA A 109 -6.01 -4.48 -7.07
C ALA A 109 -5.23 -4.95 -8.31
N TYR A 110 -4.90 -6.23 -8.36
CA TYR A 110 -4.21 -6.84 -9.50
C TYR A 110 -5.20 -7.21 -10.60
N GLU A 111 -4.90 -6.80 -11.83
CA GLU A 111 -5.59 -7.23 -13.05
C GLU A 111 -4.61 -7.91 -14.02
N LYS A 112 -5.12 -8.40 -15.14
CA LYS A 112 -4.33 -9.08 -16.17
C LYS A 112 -3.28 -8.16 -16.79
N ASP A 113 -2.23 -8.77 -17.34
CA ASP A 113 -1.21 -8.10 -18.16
C ASP A 113 -0.48 -6.95 -17.44
N GLY A 114 -0.24 -7.11 -16.14
CA GLY A 114 0.45 -6.12 -15.30
C GLY A 114 -0.37 -4.85 -15.03
N LYS A 115 -1.68 -4.88 -15.34
CA LYS A 115 -2.61 -3.79 -15.05
C LYS A 115 -3.18 -3.91 -13.65
N GLY A 116 -3.92 -2.88 -13.26
CA GLY A 116 -4.63 -2.84 -12.00
C GLY A 116 -4.71 -1.44 -11.42
N TYR A 117 -4.91 -1.38 -10.11
CA TYR A 117 -5.09 -0.14 -9.39
C TYR A 117 -4.33 -0.12 -8.08
N LEU A 118 -3.71 1.02 -7.75
CA LEU A 118 -3.34 1.39 -6.39
C LEU A 118 -4.52 2.17 -5.79
N ILE A 119 -4.95 1.78 -4.60
CA ILE A 119 -6.07 2.43 -3.89
C ILE A 119 -5.54 2.95 -2.56
N ALA A 120 -5.89 4.19 -2.23
CA ALA A 120 -5.51 4.85 -0.99
C ALA A 120 -6.73 5.33 -0.21
N SER A 121 -6.70 5.15 1.11
CA SER A 121 -7.64 5.82 2.01
C SER A 121 -7.21 7.27 2.21
N SER A 122 -8.09 8.19 1.83
CA SER A 122 -7.98 9.64 2.08
C SER A 122 -8.87 9.96 3.27
N GLN A 123 -8.34 9.71 4.47
CA GLN A 123 -9.14 9.64 5.70
C GLN A 123 -9.83 10.96 6.01
N GLY A 124 -9.13 12.09 5.88
CA GLY A 124 -9.66 13.41 6.26
C GLY A 124 -10.85 13.93 5.45
N ASN A 125 -11.25 13.23 4.39
CA ASN A 125 -12.49 13.53 3.67
C ASN A 125 -13.41 12.32 3.45
N ASN A 126 -13.13 11.18 4.11
CA ASN A 126 -13.90 9.94 4.03
C ASN A 126 -14.02 9.40 2.59
N ARG A 127 -12.91 9.36 1.85
CA ARG A 127 -12.88 8.89 0.46
C ARG A 127 -11.74 7.93 0.22
N TYR A 128 -11.86 7.22 -0.90
CA TYR A 128 -10.81 6.39 -1.46
C TYR A 128 -10.40 6.95 -2.81
N VAL A 129 -9.10 7.12 -3.01
CA VAL A 129 -8.54 7.60 -4.28
C VAL A 129 -7.91 6.42 -5.01
N VAL A 130 -8.20 6.31 -6.30
CA VAL A 130 -7.79 5.21 -7.15
C VAL A 130 -6.83 5.73 -8.22
N TYR A 131 -5.69 5.06 -8.33
CA TYR A 131 -4.63 5.33 -9.29
C TYR A 131 -4.41 4.08 -10.16
N ARG A 132 -3.89 4.26 -11.37
CA ARG A 132 -3.36 3.15 -12.16
C ARG A 132 -2.25 2.46 -11.36
N ARG A 133 -2.15 1.15 -11.48
CA ARG A 133 -1.03 0.39 -10.91
C ARG A 133 0.25 0.62 -11.71
N GLU A 134 0.13 0.61 -13.04
CA GLU A 134 1.27 0.73 -13.95
C GLU A 134 1.75 2.17 -14.13
N GLY A 135 2.94 2.30 -14.74
CA GLY A 135 3.49 3.58 -15.18
C GLY A 135 3.74 4.54 -14.01
N ALA A 136 3.30 5.79 -14.19
CA ALA A 136 3.47 6.86 -13.20
C ALA A 136 2.38 6.89 -12.12
N ASN A 137 1.52 5.86 -12.05
CA ASN A 137 0.39 5.79 -11.12
C ASN A 137 -0.62 6.95 -11.32
N GLU A 138 -1.02 7.19 -12.58
CA GLU A 138 -1.98 8.22 -12.96
C GLU A 138 -3.32 8.08 -12.21
N TYR A 139 -3.90 9.20 -11.77
CA TYR A 139 -5.21 9.24 -11.13
C TYR A 139 -6.30 8.66 -12.06
N VAL A 140 -7.25 7.91 -11.46
CA VAL A 140 -8.39 7.30 -12.16
C VAL A 140 -9.70 7.91 -11.67
N LEU A 141 -10.00 7.77 -10.39
CA LEU A 141 -11.24 8.25 -9.79
C LEU A 141 -11.12 8.38 -8.26
N THR A 142 -12.10 9.04 -7.66
CA THR A 142 -12.30 9.08 -6.21
C THR A 142 -13.72 8.64 -5.89
N PHE A 143 -13.89 7.78 -4.89
CA PHE A 143 -15.21 7.32 -4.43
C PHE A 143 -15.33 7.33 -2.90
N ARG A 144 -16.52 7.04 -2.38
CA ARG A 144 -16.79 6.82 -0.96
C ARG A 144 -17.88 5.77 -0.79
N THR A 145 -17.90 5.10 0.35
CA THR A 145 -18.98 4.17 0.71
C THR A 145 -20.07 4.94 1.45
N VAL A 146 -21.27 4.95 0.89
CA VAL A 146 -22.44 5.62 1.47
C VAL A 146 -23.40 4.62 2.09
N ALA A 147 -24.24 5.07 3.01
CA ALA A 147 -25.26 4.23 3.62
C ALA A 147 -26.23 3.68 2.56
N GLY A 148 -26.60 2.41 2.69
CA GLY A 148 -27.51 1.72 1.78
C GLY A 148 -27.73 0.26 2.21
N ASN A 149 -28.89 -0.30 1.85
CA ASN A 149 -29.22 -1.71 2.12
C ASN A 149 -29.07 -2.14 3.60
N GLY A 150 -29.33 -1.23 4.54
CA GLY A 150 -29.19 -1.50 5.98
C GLY A 150 -27.75 -1.44 6.51
N ILE A 151 -26.80 -1.02 5.68
CA ILE A 151 -25.39 -0.77 6.02
C ILE A 151 -25.18 0.74 6.09
N ASP A 152 -24.42 1.19 7.08
CA ASP A 152 -24.06 2.59 7.30
C ASP A 152 -23.00 3.08 6.32
N ALA A 153 -22.75 4.39 6.32
CA ALA A 153 -21.68 4.99 5.55
C ALA A 153 -20.34 4.75 6.26
N VAL A 154 -19.26 4.66 5.49
CA VAL A 154 -17.91 4.53 6.07
C VAL A 154 -17.28 5.90 6.19
N THR A 155 -16.73 6.19 7.37
CA THR A 155 -15.97 7.41 7.69
C THR A 155 -14.71 7.04 8.44
N GLU A 156 -13.70 7.91 8.39
CA GLU A 156 -12.44 7.82 9.13
C GLU A 156 -11.74 6.47 8.92
N THR A 157 -11.68 5.99 7.67
CA THR A 157 -11.06 4.70 7.36
C THR A 157 -9.54 4.74 7.51
N ASP A 158 -9.01 3.94 8.43
CA ASP A 158 -7.59 3.60 8.52
C ASP A 158 -7.21 2.57 7.42
N GLY A 159 -7.29 1.27 7.74
CA GLY A 159 -6.87 0.18 6.86
C GLY A 159 -7.89 -0.16 5.76
N ILE A 160 -7.39 -0.51 4.58
CA ILE A 160 -8.17 -1.04 3.45
C ILE A 160 -7.45 -2.24 2.82
N HIS A 161 -8.21 -3.15 2.22
CA HIS A 161 -7.67 -4.25 1.44
C HIS A 161 -8.55 -4.58 0.23
N VAL A 162 -7.93 -5.12 -0.82
CA VAL A 162 -8.66 -5.61 -1.98
C VAL A 162 -8.13 -6.96 -2.42
N THR A 163 -9.05 -7.84 -2.79
CA THR A 163 -8.74 -9.01 -3.61
C THR A 163 -9.62 -9.01 -4.84
N THR A 164 -9.04 -9.32 -5.99
CA THR A 164 -9.76 -9.49 -7.27
C THR A 164 -10.03 -10.96 -7.56
N ALA A 165 -9.67 -11.86 -6.64
CA ALA A 165 -9.92 -13.29 -6.76
C ALA A 165 -11.42 -13.60 -6.65
N ASN A 166 -11.88 -14.63 -7.35
CA ASN A 166 -13.23 -15.14 -7.19
C ASN A 166 -13.38 -15.76 -5.80
N LEU A 167 -14.23 -15.18 -4.95
CA LEU A 167 -14.54 -15.66 -3.60
C LEU A 167 -15.88 -16.39 -3.53
N GLY A 168 -16.35 -16.94 -4.65
CA GLY A 168 -17.61 -17.66 -4.77
C GLY A 168 -18.77 -16.79 -5.27
N PRO A 169 -20.00 -17.34 -5.28
CA PRO A 169 -21.15 -16.71 -5.96
C PRO A 169 -21.53 -15.31 -5.47
N ALA A 170 -21.26 -14.99 -4.19
CA ALA A 170 -21.55 -13.67 -3.64
C ALA A 170 -20.54 -12.60 -4.12
N PHE A 171 -19.29 -13.00 -4.35
CA PHE A 171 -18.16 -12.12 -4.67
C PHE A 171 -17.32 -12.71 -5.82
N PRO A 172 -17.91 -12.93 -7.01
CA PRO A 172 -17.22 -13.62 -8.11
C PRO A 172 -16.08 -12.79 -8.70
N LYS A 173 -16.03 -11.49 -8.39
CA LYS A 173 -14.98 -10.53 -8.81
C LYS A 173 -14.11 -10.07 -7.63
N GLY A 174 -14.21 -10.74 -6.48
CA GLY A 174 -13.53 -10.36 -5.26
C GLY A 174 -14.26 -9.29 -4.46
N VAL A 175 -13.52 -8.62 -3.57
CA VAL A 175 -14.05 -7.72 -2.57
C VAL A 175 -13.03 -6.63 -2.23
N PHE A 176 -13.53 -5.41 -2.02
CA PHE A 176 -12.83 -4.32 -1.37
C PHE A 176 -13.38 -4.21 0.06
N ILE A 177 -12.48 -4.18 1.04
CA ILE A 177 -12.77 -4.15 2.48
C ILE A 177 -12.15 -2.88 3.05
#